data_AF-A0A941GTB4-F1
#
_entry.id   AF-A0A941GTB4-F1
#
_cell.length_a   1.000
_cell.length_b   1.000
_cell.length_c   1.000
_cell.angle_alpha   90.00
_cell.angle_beta   90.00
_cell.angle_gamma   90.00
#
_symmetry.space_group_name_H-M   'P 1'
#
loop_
_entity.id
_entity.type
_entity.pdbx_description
1 polymer ?
#
loop_
_entity_poly.entity_id
_entity_poly.type
_entity_poly.pdbx_seq_one_letter_code
_entity_poly.pdbx_strand_id
1 'polypeptide(L)'
;MSVVVIGDRSVGKSSTVLELANPYNKNCVEIVEPDYETLRENYINPDTNQMVPTRTEEQQPLVLNVQLPGGEKQVNSVWIDTPGEMWDSPQWRQENPAAWQDFKTRLNECVGIILLLPPHRDLVSPNLLNVANDHHTLNRDDLLNFQAWENRLGKWLDFFLQDCSQVEHIAICLHKADLFCNVDKVSREFQYNYAGGTQWWKFNETARKKYFYQVEKNIKNYHQRGGKPIQFFITSIKNRGLLELPWLYLSPYILYQDHNSY
;
A
#
# COMPACT_ATOMS: atom_id res chain seq x y z
N MET A 1 15.26 3.66 -9.84
CA MET A 1 13.85 3.81 -10.25
C MET A 1 13.06 2.75 -9.53
N SER A 2 12.05 3.15 -8.76
CA SER A 2 11.41 2.27 -7.78
C SER A 2 9.92 2.56 -7.65
N VAL A 3 9.19 1.61 -7.07
CA VAL A 3 7.92 1.90 -6.40
C VAL A 3 8.22 2.32 -4.98
N VAL A 4 7.49 3.33 -4.50
CA VAL A 4 7.53 3.72 -3.09
C VAL A 4 6.23 3.31 -2.43
N VAL A 5 6.33 2.57 -1.32
CA VAL A 5 5.17 2.25 -0.48
C VAL A 5 5.13 3.17 0.71
N ILE A 6 4.00 3.84 0.92
CA ILE A 6 3.74 4.79 2.01
C ILE A 6 2.40 4.49 2.67
N GLY A 7 2.15 5.11 3.83
CA GLY A 7 0.86 4.96 4.50
C GLY A 7 0.87 5.45 5.93
N ASP A 8 -0.33 5.50 6.52
CA ASP A 8 -0.54 6.02 7.86
C ASP A 8 0.15 5.18 8.95
N ARG A 9 0.16 5.71 10.18
CA ARG A 9 0.63 4.98 11.36
C ARG A 9 -0.16 3.68 11.51
N SER A 10 0.53 2.59 11.87
CA SER A 10 -0.11 1.31 12.25
C SER A 10 -1.04 0.70 11.19
N VAL A 11 -0.92 1.14 9.92
CA VAL A 11 -1.70 0.57 8.83
C VAL A 11 -1.28 -0.85 8.49
N GLY A 12 -0.06 -1.26 8.82
CA GLY A 12 0.47 -2.60 8.51
C GLY A 12 1.47 -2.60 7.35
N LYS A 13 2.29 -1.54 7.24
CA LYS A 13 3.34 -1.43 6.23
C LYS A 13 4.37 -2.57 6.38
N SER A 14 5.03 -2.65 7.52
CA SER A 14 6.09 -3.63 7.77
C SER A 14 5.56 -5.07 7.75
N SER A 15 4.30 -5.30 8.20
CA SER A 15 3.64 -6.62 8.04
C SER A 15 3.34 -6.98 6.59
N THR A 16 3.10 -6.00 5.72
CA THR A 16 2.92 -6.23 4.28
C THR A 16 4.21 -6.69 3.63
N VAL A 17 5.34 -6.04 3.95
CA VAL A 17 6.68 -6.45 3.47
C VAL A 17 7.00 -7.85 3.92
N LEU A 18 6.84 -8.11 5.21
CA LEU A 18 7.15 -9.41 5.79
C LEU A 18 6.31 -10.52 5.15
N GLU A 19 5.01 -10.28 4.97
CA GLU A 19 4.17 -11.24 4.27
C GLU A 19 4.67 -11.42 2.83
N LEU A 20 4.97 -10.36 2.09
CA LEU A 20 5.51 -10.44 0.72
C LEU A 20 6.82 -11.23 0.59
N ALA A 21 7.65 -11.26 1.62
CA ALA A 21 8.86 -12.08 1.69
C ALA A 21 8.61 -13.52 2.18
N ASN A 22 7.44 -13.82 2.75
CA ASN A 22 7.14 -15.10 3.37
C ASN A 22 7.24 -16.26 2.37
N PRO A 23 8.20 -17.20 2.55
CA PRO A 23 8.44 -18.26 1.58
C PRO A 23 7.36 -19.35 1.60
N TYR A 24 6.51 -19.40 2.64
CA TYR A 24 5.47 -20.41 2.79
C TYR A 24 4.17 -20.05 2.04
N ASN A 25 4.05 -18.80 1.58
CA ASN A 25 2.83 -18.28 0.95
C ASN A 25 3.14 -17.52 -0.35
N LYS A 26 3.87 -18.20 -1.24
CA LYS A 26 4.27 -17.66 -2.55
C LYS A 26 3.13 -17.73 -3.55
N ASN A 27 3.01 -16.70 -4.39
CA ASN A 27 2.10 -16.70 -5.52
C ASN A 27 2.74 -16.00 -6.73
N CYS A 28 2.32 -14.79 -7.09
CA CYS A 28 2.78 -14.10 -8.30
C CYS A 28 3.80 -12.98 -8.03
N VAL A 29 4.00 -12.60 -6.77
CA VAL A 29 4.99 -11.60 -6.36
C VAL A 29 5.74 -12.16 -5.15
N GLU A 30 7.05 -12.04 -5.14
CA GLU A 30 7.90 -12.47 -4.03
C GLU A 30 9.00 -11.43 -3.80
N ILE A 31 9.19 -10.99 -2.56
CA ILE A 31 10.42 -10.26 -2.19
C ILE A 31 11.52 -11.30 -1.98
N VAL A 32 12.57 -11.19 -2.78
CA VAL A 32 13.72 -12.11 -2.73
C VAL A 32 14.93 -11.50 -2.00
N GLU A 33 15.03 -10.17 -1.97
CA GLU A 33 16.04 -9.48 -1.18
C GLU A 33 15.45 -8.22 -0.50
N PRO A 34 15.69 -8.02 0.80
CA PRO A 34 16.28 -8.98 1.75
C PRO A 34 15.38 -10.20 1.94
N ASP A 35 15.98 -11.29 2.41
CA ASP A 35 15.22 -12.52 2.69
C ASP A 35 14.27 -12.36 3.88
N TYR A 36 13.34 -13.32 4.01
CA TYR A 36 12.32 -13.31 5.04
C TYR A 36 12.88 -13.24 6.46
N GLU A 37 13.95 -13.97 6.77
CA GLU A 37 14.51 -14.01 8.12
C GLU A 37 15.18 -12.67 8.47
N THR A 38 15.89 -12.06 7.52
CA THR A 38 16.46 -10.72 7.69
C THR A 38 15.37 -9.68 7.96
N LEU A 39 14.29 -9.71 7.18
CA LEU A 39 13.15 -8.80 7.38
C LEU A 39 12.44 -9.08 8.72
N ARG A 40 12.36 -10.35 9.12
CA ARG A 40 11.76 -10.75 10.40
C ARG A 40 12.57 -10.24 11.58
N GLU A 41 13.89 -10.34 11.55
CA GLU A 41 14.77 -9.79 12.59
C GLU A 41 14.63 -8.27 12.71
N ASN A 42 14.45 -7.57 11.59
CA ASN A 42 14.29 -6.11 11.58
C ASN A 42 12.92 -5.67 12.12
N TYR A 43 11.86 -6.42 11.83
CA TYR A 43 10.49 -5.98 12.11
C TYR A 43 9.81 -6.66 13.30
N ILE A 44 10.28 -7.82 13.76
CA ILE A 44 9.69 -8.56 14.87
C ILE A 44 10.60 -8.52 16.09
N ASN A 45 10.03 -8.09 17.23
CA ASN A 45 10.70 -8.23 18.51
C ASN A 45 10.80 -9.72 18.89
N PRO A 46 12.00 -10.28 19.13
CA PRO A 46 12.17 -11.71 19.36
C PRO A 46 11.55 -12.19 20.68
N ASP A 47 11.42 -11.32 21.68
CA ASP A 47 10.89 -11.67 23.00
C ASP A 47 9.35 -11.70 23.02
N THR A 48 8.72 -10.78 22.30
CA THR A 48 7.25 -10.64 22.29
C THR A 48 6.59 -11.22 21.04
N ASN A 49 7.39 -11.52 20.01
CA ASN A 49 6.92 -11.88 18.66
C ASN A 49 5.94 -10.84 18.07
N GLN A 50 6.06 -9.58 18.48
CA GLN A 50 5.25 -8.46 18.00
C GLN A 50 6.05 -7.53 17.09
N MET A 51 5.34 -6.80 16.23
CA MET A 51 5.96 -5.82 15.33
C MET A 51 6.61 -4.67 16.12
N VAL A 52 7.86 -4.34 15.77
CA VAL A 52 8.58 -3.20 16.32
C VAL A 52 7.95 -1.90 15.79
N PRO A 53 7.61 -0.93 16.65
CA PRO A 53 7.09 0.35 16.19
C PRO A 53 8.14 1.15 15.42
N THR A 54 7.79 1.59 14.20
CA THR A 54 8.62 2.48 13.37
C THR A 54 8.75 3.86 14.02
N ARG A 55 9.96 4.24 14.44
CA ARG A 55 10.24 5.54 15.12
C ARG A 55 10.84 6.59 14.20
N THR A 56 11.57 6.16 13.18
CA THR A 56 12.23 7.00 12.18
C THR A 56 11.82 6.57 10.79
N GLU A 57 12.01 7.43 9.78
CA GLU A 57 11.87 6.98 8.41
C GLU A 57 12.90 5.89 8.13
N GLU A 58 12.44 4.70 7.75
CA GLU A 58 13.28 3.58 7.38
C GLU A 58 13.12 3.29 5.89
N GLN A 59 14.24 3.20 5.19
CA GLN A 59 14.28 2.87 3.79
C GLN A 59 14.85 1.47 3.64
N GLN A 60 14.07 0.60 3.01
CA GLN A 60 14.48 -0.76 2.72
C GLN A 60 14.42 -0.95 1.20
N PRO A 61 15.58 -1.00 0.51
CA PRO A 61 15.62 -1.48 -0.86
C PRO A 61 15.09 -2.91 -0.89
N LEU A 62 14.22 -3.18 -1.87
CA LEU A 62 13.62 -4.48 -2.10
C LEU A 62 13.87 -4.93 -3.53
N VAL A 63 14.20 -6.19 -3.70
CA VAL A 63 14.22 -6.88 -4.99
C VAL A 63 13.04 -7.84 -5.00
N LEU A 64 12.17 -7.71 -6.01
CA LEU A 64 10.97 -8.52 -6.16
C LEU A 64 11.04 -9.37 -7.42
N ASN A 65 10.68 -10.63 -7.33
CA ASN A 65 10.30 -11.44 -8.49
C ASN A 65 8.80 -11.32 -8.72
N VAL A 66 8.42 -11.06 -9.97
CA VAL A 66 7.03 -10.85 -10.37
C VAL A 66 6.69 -11.70 -11.58
N GLN A 67 5.70 -12.56 -11.45
CA GLN A 67 5.17 -13.39 -12.53
C GLN A 67 4.23 -12.56 -13.41
N LEU A 68 4.72 -12.17 -14.59
CA LEU A 68 3.96 -11.42 -15.60
C LEU A 68 3.60 -12.33 -16.79
N PRO A 69 2.74 -11.88 -17.74
CA PRO A 69 2.39 -12.67 -18.92
C PRO A 69 3.60 -13.07 -19.77
N GLY A 70 4.66 -12.25 -19.78
CA GLY A 70 5.91 -12.49 -20.49
C GLY A 70 6.94 -13.32 -19.70
N GLY A 71 6.55 -13.95 -18.59
CA GLY A 71 7.43 -14.71 -17.70
C GLY A 71 7.75 -13.97 -16.41
N GLU A 72 8.58 -14.60 -15.57
CA GLU A 72 9.10 -14.00 -14.34
C GLU A 72 10.05 -12.84 -14.67
N LYS A 73 9.88 -11.73 -13.96
CA LYS A 73 10.69 -10.53 -14.09
C LYS A 73 11.13 -10.05 -12.71
N GLN A 74 12.34 -9.54 -12.63
CA GLN A 74 12.85 -8.92 -11.43
C GLN A 74 12.58 -7.41 -11.45
N VAL A 75 12.11 -6.87 -10.32
CA VAL A 75 11.73 -5.48 -10.14
C VAL A 75 12.44 -4.95 -8.90
N ASN A 76 13.11 -3.80 -9.05
CA ASN A 76 13.68 -3.09 -7.91
C ASN A 76 12.68 -2.09 -7.34
N SER A 77 12.59 -2.04 -6.02
CA SER A 77 11.67 -1.17 -5.29
C SER A 77 12.32 -0.59 -4.05
N VAL A 78 11.74 0.48 -3.51
CA VAL A 78 12.19 1.07 -2.24
C VAL A 78 10.99 1.16 -1.33
N TRP A 79 11.00 0.35 -0.28
CA TRP A 79 10.01 0.44 0.76
C TRP A 79 10.37 1.59 1.71
N ILE A 80 9.46 2.54 1.91
CA ILE A 80 9.67 3.65 2.84
C ILE A 80 8.68 3.50 3.99
N ASP A 81 9.17 2.99 5.12
CA ASP A 81 8.40 2.95 6.35
C ASP A 81 8.50 4.31 7.05
N THR A 82 7.50 5.17 6.79
CA THR A 82 7.43 6.50 7.42
C THR A 82 6.76 6.43 8.80
N PRO A 83 7.25 7.18 9.80
CA PRO A 83 6.53 7.39 11.04
C PRO A 83 5.22 8.14 10.77
N GLY A 84 4.16 7.81 11.51
CA GLY A 84 2.84 8.44 11.32
C GLY A 84 2.86 9.97 11.49
N GLU A 85 3.71 10.47 12.40
CA GLU A 85 3.85 11.89 12.73
C GLU A 85 4.30 12.74 11.55
N MET A 86 5.09 12.18 10.63
CA MET A 86 5.51 12.84 9.40
C MET A 86 4.32 13.38 8.60
N TRP A 87 3.18 12.68 8.69
CA TRP A 87 1.97 12.97 7.95
C TRP A 87 0.90 13.63 8.82
N ASP A 88 0.83 13.30 10.10
CA ASP A 88 -0.18 13.79 11.04
C ASP A 88 0.19 15.13 11.68
N SER A 89 1.48 15.45 11.77
CA SER A 89 2.00 16.61 12.48
C SER A 89 2.63 17.65 11.53
N PRO A 90 1.99 18.82 11.34
CA PRO A 90 2.65 19.96 10.71
C PRO A 90 3.93 20.37 11.41
N GLN A 91 3.97 20.24 12.75
CA GLN A 91 5.15 20.56 13.57
C GLN A 91 6.33 19.67 13.22
N TRP A 92 6.13 18.36 13.02
CA TRP A 92 7.21 17.46 12.63
C TRP A 92 7.89 17.92 11.33
N ARG A 93 7.09 18.34 10.34
CA ARG A 93 7.62 18.84 9.05
C ARG A 93 8.34 20.18 9.17
N GLN A 94 7.94 21.02 10.12
CA GLN A 94 8.62 22.29 10.41
C GLN A 94 9.95 22.06 11.16
N GLU A 95 10.00 21.07 12.04
CA GLU A 95 11.19 20.71 12.81
C GLU A 95 12.19 19.87 12.00
N ASN A 96 11.69 19.13 10.99
CA ASN A 96 12.49 18.24 10.13
C ASN A 96 12.38 18.62 8.63
N PRO A 97 12.66 19.88 8.23
CA PRO A 97 12.42 20.35 6.87
C PRO A 97 13.32 19.67 5.84
N ALA A 98 14.57 19.34 6.21
CA ALA A 98 15.50 18.62 5.33
C ALA A 98 15.01 17.19 5.04
N ALA A 99 14.66 16.43 6.08
CA ALA A 99 14.12 15.07 5.93
C ALA A 99 12.82 15.07 5.10
N TRP A 100 11.93 16.04 5.33
CA TRP A 100 10.73 16.22 4.52
C TRP A 100 11.04 16.53 3.05
N GLN A 101 12.01 17.40 2.79
CA GLN A 101 12.40 17.74 1.43
C GLN A 101 13.06 16.56 0.72
N ASP A 102 13.96 15.83 1.37
CA ASP A 102 14.61 14.65 0.81
C ASP A 102 13.57 13.56 0.47
N PHE A 103 12.58 13.38 1.33
CA PHE A 103 11.47 12.47 1.10
C PHE A 103 10.66 12.86 -0.14
N LYS A 104 10.32 14.14 -0.31
CA LYS A 104 9.62 14.63 -1.51
C LYS A 104 10.46 14.48 -2.78
N THR A 105 11.76 14.71 -2.70
CA THR A 105 12.68 14.51 -3.83
C THR A 105 12.64 13.06 -4.29
N ARG A 106 12.77 12.11 -3.35
CA ARG A 106 12.68 10.67 -3.64
C ARG A 106 11.36 10.26 -4.29
N LEU A 107 10.24 10.78 -3.78
CA LEU A 107 8.94 10.48 -4.36
C LEU A 107 8.80 10.99 -5.80
N ASN A 108 9.38 12.14 -6.14
CA ASN A 108 9.33 12.63 -7.53
C ASN A 108 10.24 11.84 -8.49
N GLU A 109 11.17 11.04 -7.98
CA GLU A 109 12.02 10.15 -8.78
C GLU A 109 11.43 8.74 -8.94
N CYS A 110 10.30 8.45 -8.28
CA CYS A 110 9.68 7.13 -8.31
C CYS A 110 8.73 6.96 -9.50
N VAL A 111 8.63 5.73 -10.01
CA VAL A 111 7.71 5.38 -11.11
C VAL A 111 6.27 5.32 -10.61
N GLY A 112 6.09 4.87 -9.38
CA GLY A 112 4.76 4.78 -8.79
C GLY A 112 4.75 4.72 -7.28
N ILE A 113 3.60 5.07 -6.73
CA ILE A 113 3.33 5.07 -5.29
C ILE A 113 2.26 4.03 -4.97
N ILE A 114 2.50 3.23 -3.93
CA ILE A 114 1.46 2.47 -3.22
C ILE A 114 1.16 3.18 -1.91
N LEU A 115 -0.04 3.72 -1.76
CA LEU A 115 -0.53 4.28 -0.50
C LEU A 115 -1.39 3.24 0.22
N LEU A 116 -0.98 2.81 1.42
CA LEU A 116 -1.79 1.99 2.31
C LEU A 116 -2.63 2.87 3.24
N LEU A 117 -3.95 2.69 3.22
CA LEU A 117 -4.90 3.32 4.13
C LEU A 117 -5.57 2.27 5.02
N PRO A 118 -5.75 2.54 6.32
CA PRO A 118 -6.56 1.69 7.17
C PRO A 118 -8.06 1.83 6.80
N PRO A 119 -8.93 0.88 7.15
CA PRO A 119 -10.36 1.08 7.00
C PRO A 119 -10.86 2.11 8.02
N HIS A 120 -11.89 2.87 7.67
CA HIS A 120 -12.60 3.68 8.65
C HIS A 120 -13.52 2.81 9.51
N ARG A 121 -13.81 3.30 10.72
CA ARG A 121 -14.60 2.61 11.75
C ARG A 121 -15.95 2.09 11.25
N ASP A 122 -16.59 2.84 10.37
CA ASP A 122 -17.94 2.58 9.87
C ASP A 122 -17.97 1.51 8.77
N LEU A 123 -16.82 1.21 8.16
CA LEU A 123 -16.69 0.14 7.16
C LEU A 123 -16.45 -1.22 7.80
N VAL A 124 -15.81 -1.25 8.98
CA VAL A 124 -15.44 -2.50 9.67
C VAL A 124 -16.69 -3.25 10.14
N SER A 125 -16.74 -4.54 9.83
CA SER A 125 -17.79 -5.44 10.29
C SER A 125 -17.49 -5.93 11.70
N PRO A 126 -18.39 -5.76 12.69
CA PRO A 126 -18.20 -6.28 14.04
C PRO A 126 -17.93 -7.79 14.08
N ASN A 127 -18.59 -8.55 13.18
CA ASN A 127 -18.41 -10.00 13.10
C ASN A 127 -16.99 -10.38 12.63
N LEU A 128 -16.47 -9.66 11.63
CA LEU A 128 -15.13 -9.91 11.11
C LEU A 128 -14.05 -9.41 12.05
N LEU A 129 -14.30 -8.32 12.78
CA LEU A 129 -13.39 -7.83 13.81
C LEU A 129 -13.19 -8.88 14.92
N ASN A 130 -14.25 -9.53 15.38
CA ASN A 130 -14.16 -10.58 16.39
C ASN A 130 -13.31 -11.78 15.89
N VAL A 131 -13.50 -12.19 14.64
CA VAL A 131 -12.71 -13.27 14.02
C VAL A 131 -11.25 -12.85 13.80
N ALA A 132 -10.98 -11.58 13.50
CA ALA A 132 -9.63 -11.08 13.30
C ALA A 132 -8.84 -10.95 14.61
N ASN A 133 -9.53 -10.80 15.74
CA ASN A 133 -8.96 -10.52 17.05
C ASN A 133 -8.46 -11.75 17.82
N ASP A 134 -8.64 -12.98 17.32
CA ASP A 134 -8.14 -14.19 17.99
C ASP A 134 -6.59 -14.19 18.16
N HIS A 135 -5.87 -13.33 17.44
CA HIS A 135 -4.41 -13.14 17.59
C HIS A 135 -3.92 -11.67 17.57
N HIS A 136 -4.78 -10.64 17.50
CA HIS A 136 -4.35 -9.23 17.53
C HIS A 136 -5.36 -8.26 18.18
N THR A 137 -4.80 -7.25 18.85
CA THR A 137 -5.41 -6.17 19.64
C THR A 137 -5.93 -5.00 18.79
N LEU A 138 -6.78 -5.23 17.78
CA LEU A 138 -7.38 -4.09 17.07
C LEU A 138 -8.65 -3.64 17.79
N ASN A 139 -8.57 -2.51 18.50
CA ASN A 139 -9.77 -1.86 19.01
C ASN A 139 -10.42 -1.04 17.88
N ARG A 140 -11.72 -1.28 17.64
CA ARG A 140 -12.50 -0.51 16.66
C ARG A 140 -12.46 1.00 16.94
N ASP A 141 -12.36 1.38 18.21
CA ASP A 141 -12.33 2.78 18.61
C ASP A 141 -11.00 3.48 18.31
N ASP A 142 -9.95 2.72 18.01
CA ASP A 142 -8.68 3.27 17.53
C ASP A 142 -8.72 3.64 16.04
N LEU A 143 -9.75 3.17 15.31
CA LEU A 143 -9.97 3.54 13.91
C LEU A 143 -10.63 4.92 13.80
N LEU A 144 -10.18 5.68 12.82
CA LEU A 144 -10.79 6.95 12.42
C LEU A 144 -12.27 6.72 12.06
N ASN A 145 -13.14 7.61 12.53
CA ASN A 145 -14.48 7.71 11.98
C ASN A 145 -14.43 8.14 10.51
N PHE A 146 -15.52 7.95 9.76
CA PHE A 146 -15.55 8.28 8.34
C PHE A 146 -15.09 9.71 8.03
N GLN A 147 -15.54 10.73 8.76
CA GLN A 147 -15.18 12.13 8.48
C GLN A 147 -13.68 12.38 8.65
N ALA A 148 -13.07 11.85 9.72
CA ALA A 148 -11.64 11.97 9.96
C ALA A 148 -10.83 11.23 8.90
N TRP A 149 -11.30 10.04 8.49
CA TRP A 149 -10.70 9.26 7.42
C TRP A 149 -10.80 9.97 6.05
N GLU A 150 -11.95 10.56 5.74
CA GLU A 150 -12.15 11.35 4.52
C GLU A 150 -11.22 12.55 4.48
N ASN A 151 -11.12 13.30 5.58
CA ASN A 151 -10.19 14.43 5.69
C ASN A 151 -8.74 13.97 5.51
N ARG A 152 -8.40 12.79 6.03
CA ARG A 152 -7.08 12.18 5.88
C ARG A 152 -6.78 11.82 4.43
N LEU A 153 -7.72 11.18 3.74
CA LEU A 153 -7.62 10.93 2.29
C LEU A 153 -7.46 12.26 1.52
N GLY A 154 -8.21 13.30 1.89
CA GLY A 154 -8.08 14.63 1.29
C GLY A 154 -6.64 15.17 1.37
N LYS A 155 -5.99 15.04 2.53
CA LYS A 155 -4.58 15.44 2.71
C LYS A 155 -3.63 14.64 1.80
N TRP A 156 -3.88 13.33 1.63
CA TRP A 156 -3.10 12.50 0.71
C TRP A 156 -3.28 12.93 -0.75
N LEU A 157 -4.52 13.23 -1.17
CA LEU A 157 -4.82 13.72 -2.51
C LEU A 157 -4.18 15.10 -2.77
N ASP A 158 -4.21 16.01 -1.79
CA ASP A 158 -3.53 17.30 -1.89
C ASP A 158 -2.02 17.14 -1.97
N PHE A 159 -1.44 16.23 -1.18
CA PHE A 159 -0.02 15.89 -1.25
C PHE A 159 0.37 15.37 -2.63
N PHE A 160 -0.43 14.47 -3.23
CA PHE A 160 -0.15 13.99 -4.59
C PHE A 160 -0.19 15.10 -5.64
N LEU A 161 -1.13 16.05 -5.52
CA LEU A 161 -1.20 17.21 -6.40
C LEU A 161 0.00 18.15 -6.27
N GLN A 162 0.42 18.43 -5.04
CA GLN A 162 1.37 19.49 -4.74
C GLN A 162 2.82 19.01 -4.80
N ASP A 163 3.08 17.81 -4.30
CA ASP A 163 4.42 17.32 -4.01
C ASP A 163 4.82 16.09 -4.83
N CYS A 164 3.90 15.46 -5.59
CA CYS A 164 4.17 14.26 -6.40
C CYS A 164 3.84 14.46 -7.90
N SER A 165 4.02 15.67 -8.43
CA SER A 165 3.61 16.03 -9.80
C SER A 165 4.23 15.16 -10.91
N GLN A 166 5.41 14.58 -10.65
CA GLN A 166 6.14 13.71 -11.59
C GLN A 166 5.71 12.24 -11.54
N VAL A 167 5.00 11.82 -10.48
CA VAL A 167 4.60 10.42 -10.33
C VAL A 167 3.41 10.12 -11.24
N GLU A 168 3.57 9.17 -12.16
CA GLU A 168 2.52 8.85 -13.14
C GLU A 168 1.54 7.78 -12.65
N HIS A 169 1.98 6.91 -11.73
CA HIS A 169 1.21 5.74 -11.32
C HIS A 169 0.96 5.74 -9.81
N ILE A 170 -0.29 5.95 -9.41
CA ILE A 170 -0.69 5.97 -8.00
C ILE A 170 -1.69 4.83 -7.73
N ALA A 171 -1.38 3.98 -6.76
CA ALA A 171 -2.23 2.93 -6.24
C ALA A 171 -2.64 3.24 -4.79
N ILE A 172 -3.93 3.46 -4.55
CA ILE A 172 -4.47 3.61 -3.18
C ILE A 172 -5.08 2.28 -2.74
N CYS A 173 -4.56 1.72 -1.66
CA CYS A 173 -4.96 0.43 -1.13
C CYS A 173 -5.67 0.58 0.21
N LEU A 174 -6.93 0.15 0.30
CA LEU A 174 -7.60 -0.02 1.59
C LEU A 174 -7.12 -1.33 2.23
N HIS A 175 -6.20 -1.21 3.17
CA HIS A 175 -5.56 -2.34 3.83
C HIS A 175 -6.42 -2.90 4.97
N LYS A 176 -6.09 -4.12 5.44
CA LYS A 176 -6.88 -4.90 6.42
C LYS A 176 -8.29 -5.23 5.91
N ALA A 177 -8.38 -5.61 4.63
CA ALA A 177 -9.64 -5.94 3.98
C ALA A 177 -10.45 -7.05 4.67
N ASP A 178 -9.76 -7.94 5.39
CA ASP A 178 -10.35 -8.98 6.22
C ASP A 178 -11.23 -8.44 7.35
N LEU A 179 -11.15 -7.15 7.68
CA LEU A 179 -12.02 -6.50 8.67
C LEU A 179 -13.39 -6.09 8.11
N PHE A 180 -13.56 -6.02 6.79
CA PHE A 180 -14.79 -5.50 6.17
C PHE A 180 -15.30 -6.32 4.99
N CYS A 181 -14.57 -7.32 4.50
CA CYS A 181 -15.05 -8.22 3.47
C CYS A 181 -14.52 -9.66 3.62
N ASN A 182 -15.18 -10.59 2.92
CA ASN A 182 -14.65 -11.95 2.76
C ASN A 182 -13.54 -11.92 1.69
N VAL A 183 -12.30 -11.84 2.14
CA VAL A 183 -11.11 -11.68 1.27
C VAL A 183 -10.94 -12.84 0.28
N ASP A 184 -11.29 -14.07 0.65
CA ASP A 184 -11.15 -15.23 -0.24
C ASP A 184 -12.19 -15.23 -1.37
N LYS A 185 -13.40 -14.74 -1.08
CA LYS A 185 -14.43 -14.55 -2.11
C LYS A 185 -14.01 -13.45 -3.08
N VAL A 186 -13.52 -12.32 -2.56
CA VAL A 186 -13.09 -11.19 -3.40
C VAL A 186 -11.84 -11.58 -4.22
N SER A 187 -10.87 -12.26 -3.62
CA SER A 187 -9.67 -12.73 -4.32
C SER A 187 -9.99 -13.67 -5.47
N ARG A 188 -11.00 -14.55 -5.33
CA ARG A 188 -11.43 -15.44 -6.42
C ARG A 188 -12.15 -14.69 -7.54
N GLU A 189 -12.92 -13.65 -7.21
CA GLU A 189 -13.57 -12.80 -8.21
C GLU A 189 -12.54 -12.04 -9.06
N PHE A 190 -11.40 -11.70 -8.47
CA PHE A 190 -10.36 -10.85 -9.04
C PHE A 190 -9.01 -11.54 -9.20
N GLN A 191 -9.01 -12.87 -9.33
CA GLN A 191 -7.79 -13.64 -9.42
C GLN A 191 -6.93 -13.15 -10.59
N TYR A 192 -5.68 -12.80 -10.31
CA TYR A 192 -4.72 -12.45 -11.34
C TYR A 192 -4.51 -13.64 -12.27
N ASN A 193 -4.61 -13.40 -13.57
CA ASN A 193 -4.36 -14.41 -14.59
C ASN A 193 -3.30 -13.89 -15.56
N TYR A 194 -2.08 -14.43 -15.45
CA TYR A 194 -0.97 -14.08 -16.33
C TYR A 194 -1.19 -14.55 -17.78
N ALA A 195 -2.02 -15.57 -18.03
CA ALA A 195 -2.29 -16.10 -19.37
C ALA A 195 -3.46 -15.39 -20.08
N GLY A 196 -4.42 -14.84 -19.33
CA GLY A 196 -5.69 -14.32 -19.86
C GLY A 196 -5.83 -12.80 -19.89
N GLY A 197 -4.81 -12.07 -19.43
CA GLY A 197 -4.86 -10.61 -19.25
C GLY A 197 -5.71 -10.20 -18.05
N THR A 198 -5.11 -9.44 -17.12
CA THR A 198 -5.83 -8.98 -15.94
C THR A 198 -6.66 -7.75 -16.23
N GLN A 199 -7.95 -7.79 -15.91
CA GLN A 199 -8.88 -6.68 -16.10
C GLN A 199 -8.78 -5.67 -14.95
N TRP A 200 -7.65 -4.96 -14.89
CA TRP A 200 -7.37 -3.95 -13.86
C TRP A 200 -8.49 -2.92 -13.72
N TRP A 201 -9.07 -2.50 -14.84
CA TRP A 201 -10.18 -1.54 -14.87
C TRP A 201 -11.41 -2.05 -14.12
N LYS A 202 -11.74 -3.34 -14.25
CA LYS A 202 -12.92 -3.96 -13.60
C LYS A 202 -12.70 -4.09 -12.11
N PHE A 203 -11.47 -4.41 -11.70
CA PHE A 203 -11.09 -4.40 -10.29
C PHE A 203 -11.28 -2.99 -9.72
N ASN A 204 -10.63 -2.01 -10.34
CA ASN A 204 -10.64 -0.63 -9.88
C ASN A 204 -12.07 -0.09 -9.78
N GLU A 205 -12.89 -0.29 -10.80
CA GLU A 205 -14.29 0.12 -10.80
C GLU A 205 -15.07 -0.53 -9.66
N THR A 206 -14.86 -1.83 -9.41
CA THR A 206 -15.56 -2.54 -8.34
C THR A 206 -15.11 -2.07 -6.96
N ALA A 207 -13.80 -1.92 -6.74
CA ALA A 207 -13.26 -1.43 -5.49
C ALA A 207 -13.76 -0.01 -5.20
N ARG A 208 -13.74 0.87 -6.20
CA ARG A 208 -14.28 2.24 -6.11
C ARG A 208 -15.76 2.24 -5.73
N LYS A 209 -16.58 1.51 -6.48
CA LYS A 209 -18.04 1.45 -6.24
C LYS A 209 -18.41 0.83 -4.89
N LYS A 210 -17.64 -0.13 -4.39
CA LYS A 210 -17.97 -0.84 -3.14
C LYS A 210 -17.36 -0.17 -1.91
N TYR A 211 -16.10 0.27 -1.98
CA TYR A 211 -15.32 0.65 -0.79
C TYR A 211 -14.91 2.12 -0.75
N PHE A 212 -14.88 2.82 -1.89
CA PHE A 212 -14.51 4.24 -1.96
C PHE A 212 -15.67 5.15 -2.40
N TYR A 213 -16.90 4.62 -2.48
CA TYR A 213 -18.04 5.34 -3.05
C TYR A 213 -18.36 6.65 -2.31
N GLN A 214 -18.14 6.68 -0.99
CA GLN A 214 -18.43 7.84 -0.15
C GLN A 214 -17.47 9.01 -0.42
N VAL A 215 -16.29 8.75 -0.99
CA VAL A 215 -15.25 9.75 -1.28
C VAL A 215 -15.09 10.04 -2.77
N GLU A 216 -16.01 9.57 -3.61
CA GLU A 216 -15.98 9.82 -5.06
C GLU A 216 -15.99 11.31 -5.42
N LYS A 217 -16.62 12.17 -4.61
CA LYS A 217 -16.56 13.63 -4.79
C LYS A 217 -15.13 14.15 -4.64
N ASN A 218 -14.39 13.66 -3.65
CA ASN A 218 -13.02 14.09 -3.36
C ASN A 218 -12.07 13.61 -4.46
N ILE A 219 -12.28 12.38 -4.95
CA ILE A 219 -11.52 11.82 -6.07
C ILE A 219 -11.80 12.61 -7.37
N LYS A 220 -13.06 12.96 -7.65
CA LYS A 220 -13.42 13.80 -8.80
C LYS A 220 -12.77 15.19 -8.72
N ASN A 221 -12.84 15.84 -7.56
CA ASN A 221 -12.21 17.14 -7.35
C ASN A 221 -10.69 17.07 -7.54
N TYR A 222 -10.04 16.02 -7.06
CA TYR A 222 -8.62 15.78 -7.28
C TYR A 222 -8.27 15.70 -8.77
N HIS A 223 -9.02 14.91 -9.56
CA HIS A 223 -8.78 14.84 -11.01
C HIS A 223 -9.07 16.16 -11.73
N GLN A 224 -10.11 16.90 -11.33
CA GLN A 224 -10.43 18.22 -11.90
C GLN A 224 -9.33 19.26 -11.67
N ARG A 225 -8.54 19.09 -10.60
CA ARG A 225 -7.38 19.94 -10.28
C ARG A 225 -6.09 19.48 -10.96
N GLY A 226 -6.17 18.56 -11.93
CA GLY A 226 -5.01 18.04 -12.66
C GLY A 226 -4.34 16.82 -12.03
N GLY A 227 -5.02 16.18 -11.07
CA GLY A 227 -4.52 14.97 -10.42
C GLY A 227 -4.32 13.80 -11.39
N LYS A 228 -3.24 13.05 -11.20
CA LYS A 228 -2.89 11.86 -11.98
C LYS A 228 -3.87 10.71 -11.71
N PRO A 229 -4.17 9.82 -12.68
CA PRO A 229 -5.10 8.72 -12.47
C PRO A 229 -4.73 7.83 -11.28
N ILE A 230 -5.73 7.50 -10.46
CA ILE A 230 -5.55 6.62 -9.29
C ILE A 230 -6.21 5.26 -9.55
N GLN A 231 -5.48 4.19 -9.26
CA GLN A 231 -6.05 2.84 -9.13
C GLN A 231 -6.34 2.52 -7.66
N PHE A 232 -7.51 1.95 -7.41
CA PHE A 232 -7.97 1.59 -6.08
C PHE A 232 -7.93 0.08 -5.88
N PHE A 233 -7.29 -0.32 -4.78
CA PHE A 233 -7.14 -1.70 -4.35
C PHE A 233 -7.72 -1.91 -2.95
N ILE A 234 -8.05 -3.15 -2.63
CA ILE A 234 -8.16 -3.60 -1.23
C ILE A 234 -7.07 -4.64 -1.01
N THR A 235 -6.45 -4.64 0.16
CA THR A 235 -5.34 -5.55 0.48
C THR A 235 -5.50 -6.13 1.89
N SER A 236 -4.98 -7.33 2.11
CA SER A 236 -4.90 -7.96 3.43
C SER A 236 -3.74 -8.94 3.44
N ILE A 237 -2.99 -8.98 4.54
CA ILE A 237 -1.94 -10.00 4.74
C ILE A 237 -2.52 -11.41 4.87
N LYS A 238 -3.82 -11.55 5.12
CA LYS A 238 -4.50 -12.86 5.19
C LYS A 238 -4.86 -13.44 3.82
N ASN A 239 -4.70 -12.66 2.75
CA ASN A 239 -4.98 -13.14 1.40
C ASN A 239 -3.91 -12.64 0.43
N ARG A 240 -3.02 -13.57 0.05
CA ARG A 240 -1.88 -13.28 -0.81
C ARG A 240 -2.29 -12.69 -2.16
N GLY A 241 -3.32 -13.26 -2.79
CA GLY A 241 -3.80 -12.81 -4.09
C GLY A 241 -4.16 -11.32 -4.12
N LEU A 242 -4.86 -10.82 -3.10
CA LEU A 242 -5.20 -9.39 -2.98
C LEU A 242 -3.99 -8.52 -2.64
N LEU A 243 -3.07 -9.01 -1.81
CA LEU A 243 -1.86 -8.28 -1.40
C LEU A 243 -0.95 -7.97 -2.59
N GLU A 244 -0.88 -8.87 -3.57
CA GLU A 244 0.01 -8.77 -4.73
C GLU A 244 -0.52 -7.89 -5.86
N LEU A 245 -1.85 -7.65 -5.93
CA LEU A 245 -2.48 -6.89 -7.02
C LEU A 245 -1.84 -5.51 -7.31
N PRO A 246 -1.59 -4.64 -6.31
CA PRO A 246 -0.96 -3.34 -6.59
C PRO A 246 0.44 -3.48 -7.19
N TRP A 247 1.20 -4.51 -6.78
CA TRP A 247 2.52 -4.80 -7.33
C TRP A 247 2.43 -5.30 -8.77
N LEU A 248 1.52 -6.23 -9.04
CA LEU A 248 1.27 -6.75 -10.38
C LEU A 248 0.77 -5.65 -11.35
N TYR A 249 0.03 -4.67 -10.86
CA TYR A 249 -0.37 -3.49 -11.62
C TYR A 249 0.83 -2.57 -11.93
N LEU A 250 1.69 -2.29 -10.94
CA LEU A 250 2.80 -1.35 -11.10
C LEU A 250 4.01 -1.92 -11.86
N SER A 251 4.24 -3.23 -11.76
CA SER A 251 5.46 -3.88 -12.28
C SER A 251 5.73 -3.64 -13.76
N PRO A 252 4.74 -3.69 -14.67
CA PRO A 252 4.98 -3.39 -16.09
C PRO A 252 5.53 -1.98 -16.33
N TYR A 253 5.12 -0.99 -15.54
CA TYR A 253 5.58 0.40 -15.68
C TYR A 253 7.01 0.58 -15.19
N ILE A 254 7.39 -0.12 -14.12
CA ILE A 254 8.76 -0.10 -13.60
C ILE A 254 9.72 -0.68 -14.64
N LEU A 255 9.38 -1.86 -15.18
CA LEU A 255 10.19 -2.55 -16.17
C LEU A 255 10.32 -1.76 -17.49
N TYR A 256 9.27 -1.02 -17.89
CA TYR A 256 9.32 -0.21 -19.11
C TYR A 256 10.32 0.96 -19.01
N GLN A 257 10.42 1.60 -17.85
CA GLN A 257 11.37 2.71 -17.66
C GLN A 257 12.82 2.24 -17.61
N ASP A 258 13.08 1.04 -17.07
CA ASP A 258 14.42 0.45 -17.06
C ASP A 258 14.95 0.19 -18.49
N HIS A 259 14.07 -0.13 -19.44
CA HIS A 259 14.45 -0.38 -20.84
C HIS A 259 14.73 0.90 -21.66
N ASN A 260 14.21 2.06 -21.25
CA ASN A 260 14.39 3.34 -21.96
C ASN A 260 15.52 4.21 -21.37
N SER A 261 16.23 3.71 -20.35
CA SER A 261 17.30 4.43 -19.64
C SER A 261 18.72 4.12 -20.16
N TYR A 262 18.83 3.52 -21.35
CA TYR A 262 20.10 3.20 -22.04
C TYR A 262 20.19 3.89 -23.41
#